data_AF-A0A2V7WAM0-F1
#
_entry.id   AF-A0A2V7WAM0-F1
#
_cell.length_a   1.000
_cell.length_b   1.000
_cell.length_c   1.000
_cell.angle_alpha   90.00
_cell.angle_beta   90.00
_cell.angle_gamma   90.00
#
_symmetry.space_group_name_H-M   'P 1'
#
loop_
_entity.id
_entity.type
_entity.pdbx_description
1 polymer ?
#
loop_
_entity_poly.entity_id
_entity_poly.type
_entity_poly.pdbx_seq_one_letter_code
_entity_poly.pdbx_strand_id
1 'polypeptide(L)'
;PTVLIPLLRAVAEGWKAERTEENAKRMYDAGVDLFNRFVKVMELFAELGATLGKTVEKYNGVIRSIDVRLWPKGEEMQRMAGSGKELASLDQIEAVPLESSKLRLTMQGDDPGDVLPFEKG
;
A
#
# COMPACT_ATOMS: atom_id res chain seq x y z
N PRO A 1 5.56 8.71 -3.48
CA PRO A 1 6.85 9.06 -2.83
C PRO A 1 8.02 8.31 -3.49
N THR A 2 8.81 9.05 -4.24
CA THR A 2 9.91 8.68 -5.14
C THR A 2 11.25 8.59 -4.40
N VAL A 3 11.33 7.80 -3.33
CA VAL A 3 12.54 7.75 -2.47
C VAL A 3 13.37 6.49 -2.72
N LEU A 4 12.76 5.38 -3.14
CA LEU A 4 13.47 4.11 -3.29
C LEU A 4 14.40 4.09 -4.50
N ILE A 5 14.00 4.63 -5.66
CA ILE A 5 14.86 4.67 -6.85
C ILE A 5 16.13 5.51 -6.59
N PRO A 6 16.05 6.72 -5.99
CA PRO A 6 17.26 7.47 -5.60
C PRO A 6 18.12 6.76 -4.57
N LEU A 7 17.54 6.05 -3.58
CA LEU A 7 18.31 5.30 -2.60
C LEU A 7 19.01 4.08 -3.22
N LEU A 8 18.33 3.33 -4.08
CA LEU A 8 18.92 2.21 -4.80
C LEU A 8 20.00 2.70 -5.77
N ARG A 9 19.80 3.84 -6.43
CA ARG A 9 20.84 4.49 -7.25
C ARG A 9 22.01 4.98 -6.41
N ALA A 10 21.77 5.58 -5.24
CA ALA A 10 22.84 6.00 -4.33
C ALA A 10 23.67 4.81 -3.82
N VAL A 11 23.02 3.65 -3.59
CA VAL A 11 23.71 2.39 -3.26
C VAL A 11 24.50 1.86 -4.46
N ALA A 12 23.94 1.91 -5.67
CA ALA A 12 24.63 1.51 -6.91
C ALA A 12 25.79 2.45 -7.27
N GLU A 13 25.66 3.76 -7.01
CA GLU A 13 26.69 4.77 -7.23
C GLU A 13 27.78 4.73 -6.14
N GLY A 14 27.45 4.22 -4.94
CA GLY A 14 28.41 3.96 -3.86
C GLY A 14 29.49 2.91 -4.21
N TRP A 15 29.31 2.15 -5.30
CA TRP A 15 30.26 1.16 -5.80
C TRP A 15 31.58 1.75 -6.33
N LYS A 16 31.70 3.08 -6.41
CA LYS A 16 32.93 3.74 -6.87
C LYS A 16 33.94 4.05 -5.75
N ALA A 17 33.56 3.99 -4.46
CA ALA A 17 34.34 4.64 -3.41
C ALA A 17 35.29 3.76 -2.57
N GLU A 18 35.11 2.44 -2.38
CA GLU A 18 36.03 1.66 -1.53
C GLU A 18 36.36 0.28 -2.10
N ARG A 19 37.60 0.14 -2.56
CA ARG A 19 38.17 -1.00 -3.28
C ARG A 19 38.50 -2.17 -2.33
N THR A 20 37.55 -3.09 -2.17
CA THR A 20 37.84 -4.53 -2.00
C THR A 20 36.69 -5.31 -2.65
N GLU A 21 37.00 -6.30 -3.49
CA GLU A 21 35.98 -7.13 -4.17
C GLU A 21 34.97 -7.75 -3.18
N GLU A 22 35.44 -8.14 -2.00
CA GLU A 22 34.59 -8.64 -0.91
C GLU A 22 33.60 -7.60 -0.36
N ASN A 23 33.98 -6.33 -0.26
CA ASN A 23 33.10 -5.27 0.24
C ASN A 23 32.00 -4.93 -0.76
N ALA A 24 32.32 -4.93 -2.06
CA ALA A 24 31.34 -4.74 -3.13
C ALA A 24 30.29 -5.86 -3.14
N LYS A 25 30.72 -7.13 -3.01
CA LYS A 25 29.82 -8.28 -2.93
C LYS A 25 28.90 -8.23 -1.72
N ARG A 26 29.45 -7.95 -0.52
CA ARG A 26 28.65 -7.83 0.71
C ARG A 26 27.61 -6.70 0.63
N MET A 27 27.96 -5.58 -0.01
CA MET A 27 27.04 -4.47 -0.20
C MET A 27 25.92 -4.78 -1.22
N TYR A 28 26.25 -5.53 -2.28
CA TYR A 28 25.24 -6.04 -3.23
C TYR A 28 24.25 -6.97 -2.53
N ASP A 29 24.75 -7.96 -1.77
CA ASP A 29 23.92 -8.92 -1.05
C ASP A 29 22.99 -8.19 -0.05
N ALA A 30 23.51 -7.16 0.65
CA ALA A 30 22.72 -6.32 1.55
C ALA A 30 21.65 -5.50 0.82
N GLY A 31 21.94 -4.99 -0.38
CA GLY A 31 20.98 -4.27 -1.22
C GLY A 31 19.83 -5.16 -1.71
N VAL A 32 20.14 -6.39 -2.11
CA VAL A 32 19.15 -7.41 -2.50
C VAL A 32 18.26 -7.79 -1.32
N ASP A 33 18.83 -8.01 -0.14
CA ASP A 33 18.05 -8.32 1.07
C ASP A 33 17.10 -7.16 1.44
N LEU A 34 17.58 -5.92 1.41
CA LEU A 34 16.75 -4.74 1.68
C LEU A 34 15.61 -4.62 0.67
N PHE A 35 15.88 -4.84 -0.62
CA PHE A 35 14.86 -4.81 -1.67
C PHE A 35 13.77 -5.86 -1.41
N ASN A 36 14.17 -7.11 -1.13
CA ASN A 36 13.23 -8.20 -0.83
C ASN A 36 12.35 -7.89 0.40
N ARG A 37 12.93 -7.33 1.46
CA ARG A 37 12.17 -6.87 2.63
C ARG A 37 11.19 -5.77 2.29
N PHE A 38 11.58 -4.82 1.43
CA PHE A 38 10.70 -3.76 0.98
C PHE A 38 9.52 -4.32 0.18
N VAL A 39 9.76 -5.25 -0.74
CA VAL A 39 8.70 -5.94 -1.49
C VAL A 39 7.72 -6.59 -0.51
N LYS A 40 8.21 -7.31 0.51
CA LYS A 40 7.34 -7.95 1.51
C LYS A 40 6.47 -6.93 2.26
N VAL A 41 7.03 -5.78 2.64
CA VAL A 41 6.26 -4.70 3.28
C VAL A 41 5.17 -4.16 2.34
N MET A 42 5.46 -4.01 1.06
CA MET A 42 4.48 -3.55 0.07
C MET A 42 3.32 -4.53 -0.12
N GLU A 43 3.58 -5.83 -0.08
CA GLU A 43 2.53 -6.86 -0.09
C GLU A 43 1.59 -6.72 1.12
N LEU A 44 2.15 -6.54 2.33
CA LEU A 44 1.34 -6.35 3.54
C LEU A 44 0.46 -5.09 3.46
N PHE A 45 0.97 -4.01 2.85
CA PHE A 45 0.17 -2.81 2.61
C PHE A 45 -0.99 -3.05 1.63
N ALA A 46 -0.78 -3.87 0.59
CA ALA A 46 -1.84 -4.23 -0.35
C ALA A 46 -2.95 -5.04 0.33
N GLU A 47 -2.57 -6.03 1.15
CA GLU A 47 -3.52 -6.83 1.94
C GLU A 47 -4.32 -5.98 2.94
N LEU A 48 -3.65 -5.02 3.59
CA LEU A 48 -4.31 -4.08 4.50
C LEU A 48 -5.33 -3.20 3.77
N GLY A 49 -4.96 -2.66 2.60
CA GLY A 49 -5.86 -1.86 1.77
C GLY A 49 -7.14 -2.62 1.39
N ALA A 50 -7.00 -3.89 0.99
CA ALA A 50 -8.15 -4.75 0.69
C ALA A 50 -9.05 -4.99 1.91
N THR A 51 -8.44 -5.16 3.09
CA THR A 51 -9.18 -5.37 4.35
C THR A 51 -9.94 -4.10 4.78
N LEU A 52 -9.35 -2.92 4.58
CA LEU A 52 -10.02 -1.65 4.81
C LEU A 52 -11.22 -1.48 3.86
N GLY A 53 -11.08 -1.81 2.58
CA GLY A 53 -12.19 -1.80 1.62
C GLY A 53 -13.37 -2.66 2.08
N LYS A 54 -13.12 -3.90 2.49
CA LYS A 54 -14.13 -4.81 3.05
C LYS A 54 -14.78 -4.26 4.33
N THR A 55 -14.02 -3.53 5.14
CA THR A 55 -14.52 -2.93 6.38
C THR A 55 -15.50 -1.81 6.09
N VAL A 56 -15.18 -0.95 5.11
CA VAL A 56 -16.07 0.10 4.62
C VAL A 56 -17.36 -0.50 4.03
N GLU A 57 -17.26 -1.56 3.23
CA GLU A 57 -18.44 -2.26 2.68
C GLU A 57 -19.37 -2.76 3.79
N LYS A 58 -18.81 -3.41 4.83
CA LYS A 58 -19.59 -3.89 5.98
C LYS A 58 -20.26 -2.75 6.73
N TYR A 59 -19.53 -1.67 7.00
CA TYR A 59 -20.07 -0.49 7.66
C TYR A 59 -21.25 0.11 6.89
N ASN A 60 -21.08 0.33 5.59
CA ASN A 60 -22.15 0.84 4.71
C ASN A 60 -23.34 -0.13 4.65
N GLY A 61 -23.09 -1.44 4.73
CA GLY A 61 -24.15 -2.46 4.84
C GLY A 61 -24.97 -2.35 6.13
N VAL A 62 -24.34 -1.98 7.26
CA VAL A 62 -25.06 -1.70 8.52
C VAL A 62 -25.95 -0.48 8.38
N ILE A 63 -25.45 0.62 7.82
CA ILE A 63 -26.26 1.83 7.58
C ILE A 63 -27.47 1.48 6.71
N ARG A 64 -27.27 0.78 5.59
CA ARG A 64 -28.37 0.34 4.72
C ARG A 64 -29.39 -0.54 5.45
N SER A 65 -28.93 -1.42 6.34
CA SER A 65 -29.82 -2.24 7.17
C SER A 65 -30.68 -1.38 8.10
N ILE A 66 -30.08 -0.34 8.68
CA ILE A 66 -30.78 0.60 9.55
C ILE A 66 -31.86 1.29 8.72
N ASP A 67 -31.51 1.90 7.59
CA ASP A 67 -32.45 2.68 6.77
C ASP A 67 -33.60 1.84 6.22
N VAL A 68 -33.32 0.63 5.72
CA VAL A 68 -34.33 -0.17 5.01
C VAL A 68 -35.17 -1.02 5.94
N ARG A 69 -34.61 -1.50 7.06
CA ARG A 69 -35.28 -2.49 7.91
C ARG A 69 -35.62 -1.96 9.30
N LEU A 70 -34.70 -1.22 9.93
CA LEU A 70 -34.88 -0.81 11.31
C LEU A 70 -35.67 0.50 11.40
N TRP A 71 -35.30 1.51 10.63
CA TRP A 71 -35.88 2.84 10.70
C TRP A 71 -37.39 2.86 10.47
N PRO A 72 -37.95 2.17 9.44
CA PRO A 72 -39.40 2.17 9.22
C PRO A 72 -40.17 1.57 10.39
N LYS A 73 -39.59 0.57 11.08
CA LYS A 73 -40.17 -0.04 12.27
C LYS A 73 -40.07 0.88 13.50
N GLY A 74 -38.95 1.58 13.63
CA GLY A 74 -38.77 2.62 14.64
C GLY A 74 -39.77 3.76 14.48
N GLU A 75 -39.95 4.28 13.27
CA GLU A 75 -40.94 5.32 12.96
C GLU A 75 -42.37 4.85 13.22
N GLU A 76 -42.72 3.64 12.81
CA GLU A 76 -44.03 3.04 13.07
C GLU A 76 -44.32 2.99 14.59
N MET A 77 -43.32 2.61 15.38
CA MET A 77 -43.42 2.56 16.84
C MET A 77 -43.53 3.96 17.47
N GLN A 78 -42.71 4.93 17.03
CA GLN A 78 -42.80 6.32 17.51
C GLN A 78 -44.18 6.92 17.23
N ARG A 79 -44.75 6.67 16.04
CA ARG A 79 -46.10 7.11 15.69
C ARG A 79 -47.16 6.50 16.62
N MET A 80 -47.05 5.23 16.98
CA MET A 80 -47.97 4.58 17.92
C MET A 80 -47.79 5.09 19.36
N ALA A 81 -46.56 5.37 19.78
CA ALA A 81 -46.24 5.82 21.13
C ALA A 81 -46.50 7.33 21.36
N GLY A 82 -46.74 8.10 20.30
CA GLY A 82 -46.94 9.55 20.37
C GLY A 82 -45.71 10.32 20.88
N SER A 83 -44.54 9.67 20.93
CA SER A 83 -43.30 10.23 21.45
C SER A 83 -42.09 9.51 20.83
N GLY A 84 -40.98 10.23 20.70
CA GLY A 84 -39.76 9.73 20.05
C GLY A 84 -38.56 10.64 20.30
N LYS A 85 -37.37 10.15 19.96
CA LYS A 85 -36.13 10.92 19.91
C LYS A 85 -35.54 10.81 18.52
N GLU A 86 -35.04 11.92 18.01
CA GLU A 86 -34.21 11.92 16.82
C GLU A 86 -32.86 11.28 17.14
N LEU A 87 -32.37 10.45 16.23
CA LEU A 87 -31.04 9.87 16.29
C LEU A 87 -30.10 10.67 15.40
N ALA A 88 -28.81 10.64 15.73
CA ALA A 88 -27.79 11.22 14.87
C ALA A 88 -27.77 10.53 13.50
N SER A 89 -27.58 11.31 12.43
CA SER A 89 -27.37 10.77 11.08
C SER A 89 -26.12 9.90 11.04
N LEU A 90 -26.21 8.79 10.32
CA LEU A 90 -25.07 7.96 9.99
C LEU A 90 -24.82 8.09 8.48
N ASP A 91 -23.67 8.63 8.13
CA ASP A 91 -23.33 8.88 6.73
C ASP A 91 -22.51 7.71 6.18
N GLN A 92 -22.79 7.33 4.93
CA GLN A 92 -22.01 6.30 4.24
C GLN A 92 -20.60 6.82 3.93
N ILE A 93 -19.63 5.91 3.99
CA ILE A 93 -18.25 6.23 3.63
C ILE A 93 -18.07 5.94 2.13
N GLU A 94 -17.69 6.95 1.36
CA GLU A 94 -17.22 6.77 -0.01
C GLU A 94 -15.79 6.24 -0.01
N ALA A 95 -15.61 4.98 -0.45
CA ALA A 95 -14.29 4.42 -0.72
C ALA A 95 -13.98 4.54 -2.20
N VAL A 96 -13.03 5.42 -2.56
CA VAL A 96 -12.47 5.48 -3.92
C VAL A 96 -11.22 4.58 -3.95
N PRO A 97 -11.21 3.48 -4.73
CA PRO A 97 -10.01 2.69 -4.92
C PRO A 97 -8.91 3.55 -5.56
N LEU A 98 -7.81 3.75 -4.85
CA LEU A 98 -6.66 4.50 -5.34
C LEU A 98 -5.54 3.52 -5.66
N GLU A 99 -5.35 3.23 -6.95
CA GLU A 99 -4.18 2.50 -7.42
C GLU A 99 -3.02 3.45 -7.65
N SER A 100 -1.91 3.24 -6.94
CA SER A 100 -0.69 4.00 -7.19
C SER A 100 0.05 3.41 -8.38
N SER A 101 -0.10 4.03 -9.55
CA SER A 101 0.63 3.69 -10.78
C SER A 101 2.16 3.80 -10.67
N LYS A 102 2.67 4.42 -9.60
CA LYS A 102 4.09 4.69 -9.35
C LYS A 102 4.81 3.61 -8.54
N LEU A 103 4.13 2.53 -8.12
CA LEU A 103 4.72 1.49 -7.27
C LEU A 103 5.33 0.31 -8.06
N ARG A 104 5.53 0.44 -9.37
CA ARG A 104 6.25 -0.58 -10.15
C ARG A 104 7.74 -0.48 -9.87
N LEU A 105 8.26 -1.41 -9.07
CA LEU A 105 9.68 -1.58 -8.83
C LEU A 105 10.21 -2.71 -9.70
N THR A 106 10.73 -2.35 -10.87
CA THR A 106 11.51 -3.28 -11.71
C THR A 106 12.98 -3.10 -11.39
N MET A 107 13.68 -4.17 -10.98
CA MET A 107 15.14 -4.15 -11.01
C MET A 107 15.53 -4.11 -12.49
N GLN A 108 15.98 -2.95 -12.98
CA GLN A 108 16.51 -2.85 -14.33
C GLN A 108 17.90 -3.48 -14.31
N GLY A 109 18.00 -4.73 -14.80
CA GLY A 109 19.25 -5.49 -14.77
C GLY A 109 19.28 -6.84 -15.51
N ASP A 110 18.19 -7.29 -16.15
CA ASP A 110 18.23 -8.46 -17.04
C ASP A 110 18.50 -8.06 -18.50
N ASP A 111 19.47 -7.16 -18.73
CA ASP A 111 20.05 -6.99 -20.07
C ASP A 111 21.47 -7.57 -20.06
N PRO A 112 21.76 -8.69 -20.74
CA PRO A 112 23.10 -9.27 -20.85
C PRO A 112 23.98 -8.47 -21.83
N GLY A 113 24.04 -7.15 -21.65
CA GLY A 113 24.67 -6.23 -22.58
C GLY A 113 25.21 -4.99 -21.87
N ASP A 114 26.37 -5.16 -21.23
CA ASP A 114 27.47 -4.17 -21.16
C ASP A 114 28.38 -4.53 -19.99
N VAL A 115 29.09 -5.66 -20.15
CA VAL A 115 30.42 -5.79 -19.57
C VAL A 115 31.30 -4.76 -20.26
N LEU A 116 31.36 -3.55 -19.70
CA LEU A 116 32.36 -2.57 -20.11
C LEU A 116 33.75 -3.21 -19.90
N PRO A 117 34.59 -3.28 -20.94
CA PRO A 117 35.88 -3.93 -20.84
C PRO A 117 36.74 -3.17 -19.83
N PHE A 118 37.28 -3.91 -18.86
CA PHE A 118 38.31 -3.39 -17.96
C PHE A 118 39.56 -3.10 -18.80
N GLU A 119 39.76 -1.84 -19.20
CA GLU A 119 41.07 -1.41 -19.69
C GLU A 119 42.06 -1.42 -18.52
N LYS A 120 43.08 -2.27 -18.65
CA LYS A 120 44.26 -2.29 -17.77
C LYS A 120 45.11 -1.05 -18.07
N GLY A 121 45.27 -0.20 -17.06
CA GLY A 121 46.32 0.82 -16.96
C GLY A 121 47.02 0.66 -15.63
#